data_AF-A0A1V5ZU71-F1
#
_entry.id   AF-A0A1V5ZU71-F1
#
_cell.length_a   1.000
_cell.length_b   1.000
_cell.length_c   1.000
_cell.angle_alpha   90.00
_cell.angle_beta   90.00
_cell.angle_gamma   90.00
#
_symmetry.space_group_name_H-M   'P 1'
#
loop_
_entity.id
_entity.type
_entity.pdbx_description
1 polymer ?
#
loop_
_entity_poly.entity_id
_entity_poly.type
_entity_poly.pdbx_seq_one_letter_code
_entity_poly.pdbx_strand_id
1 'polypeptide(L)'
;MTSDKEIEKITQELEIIFTSFIKRVSFFEVLKKEYIPEGLKPHTRSICWLAEQVILQNVKKFSSDLGISDFEYPESDLSPWDVKFKVNNSISKKDIFINIKVSDSSKPIRKNDIASVKSLLNFYRQNNDPLIYFVVLKLKFDNNLIHFVEPVTVRYYPWVKDFVVNPRNEHLQSFYEIDIEKRTTAEFLKILKSKAKEKGLKI
;
A
#
# COMPACT_ATOMS: atom_id res chain seq x y z
N MET A 1 -3.59 13.29 -18.76
CA MET A 1 -3.89 13.36 -17.32
C MET A 1 -5.00 12.37 -17.04
N THR A 2 -4.82 11.48 -16.06
CA THR A 2 -5.82 10.47 -15.69
C THR A 2 -7.08 11.18 -15.17
N SER A 3 -8.28 10.78 -15.62
CA SER A 3 -9.53 11.41 -15.17
C SER A 3 -9.96 10.92 -13.78
N ASP A 4 -10.73 11.72 -13.03
CA ASP A 4 -11.26 11.30 -11.72
C ASP A 4 -12.08 10.01 -11.79
N LYS A 5 -12.90 9.85 -12.84
CA LYS A 5 -13.69 8.63 -13.06
C LYS A 5 -12.82 7.40 -13.29
N GLU A 6 -11.67 7.58 -13.94
CA GLU A 6 -10.69 6.51 -14.15
C GLU A 6 -10.02 6.14 -12.83
N ILE A 7 -9.64 7.11 -11.99
CA ILE A 7 -9.07 6.86 -10.66
C ILE A 7 -10.07 6.11 -9.76
N GLU A 8 -11.34 6.50 -9.77
CA GLU A 8 -12.41 5.82 -9.02
C GLU A 8 -12.57 4.37 -9.47
N LYS A 9 -12.61 4.13 -10.79
CA LYS A 9 -12.76 2.78 -11.34
C LYS A 9 -11.56 1.89 -10.98
N ILE A 10 -10.34 2.42 -11.09
CA ILE A 10 -9.13 1.69 -10.70
C ILE A 10 -9.13 1.38 -9.21
N THR A 11 -9.57 2.32 -8.38
CA THR A 11 -9.69 2.11 -6.93
C THR A 11 -10.61 0.93 -6.63
N GLN A 12 -11.78 0.86 -7.27
CA GLN A 12 -12.73 -0.25 -7.13
C GLN A 12 -12.15 -1.58 -7.65
N GLU A 13 -11.46 -1.56 -8.78
CA GLU A 13 -10.80 -2.75 -9.34
C GLU A 13 -9.74 -3.31 -8.38
N LEU A 14 -8.91 -2.44 -7.78
CA LEU A 14 -7.94 -2.82 -6.77
C LEU A 14 -8.61 -3.36 -5.49
N GLU A 15 -9.69 -2.74 -5.02
CA GLU A 15 -10.45 -3.25 -3.88
C GLU A 15 -10.98 -4.67 -4.15
N ILE A 16 -11.51 -4.93 -5.35
CA ILE A 16 -11.98 -6.26 -5.77
C ILE A 16 -10.82 -7.26 -5.81
N ILE A 17 -9.69 -6.89 -6.40
CA ILE A 17 -8.49 -7.74 -6.50
C ILE A 17 -8.02 -8.17 -5.12
N PHE A 18 -7.78 -7.22 -4.22
CA PHE A 18 -7.22 -7.53 -2.91
C PHE A 18 -8.23 -8.19 -1.97
N THR A 19 -9.53 -7.90 -2.13
CA THR A 19 -10.60 -8.65 -1.44
C THR A 19 -10.65 -10.09 -1.94
N SER A 20 -10.50 -10.32 -3.24
CA SER A 20 -10.45 -11.67 -3.83
C SER A 20 -9.22 -12.45 -3.37
N PHE A 21 -8.09 -11.77 -3.18
CA PHE A 21 -6.91 -12.34 -2.52
C PHE A 21 -7.24 -12.79 -1.09
N ILE A 22 -7.85 -11.94 -0.25
CA ILE A 22 -8.21 -12.31 1.14
C ILE A 22 -9.13 -13.54 1.16
N LYS A 23 -10.10 -13.61 0.26
CA LYS A 23 -11.01 -14.78 0.16
C LYS A 23 -10.29 -16.07 -0.20
N ARG A 24 -9.19 -15.98 -0.97
CA ARG A 24 -8.39 -17.13 -1.41
C ARG A 24 -7.33 -17.53 -0.38
N VAL A 25 -6.75 -16.55 0.30
CA VAL A 25 -5.74 -16.72 1.34
C VAL A 25 -6.22 -15.95 2.56
N SER A 26 -7.12 -16.57 3.34
CA SER A 26 -7.74 -15.91 4.50
C SER A 26 -6.83 -15.90 5.73
N PHE A 27 -5.88 -16.82 5.81
CA PHE A 27 -4.86 -16.87 6.85
C PHE A 27 -3.62 -17.62 6.38
N PHE A 28 -2.53 -17.49 7.14
CA PHE A 28 -1.34 -18.33 7.01
C PHE A 28 -0.65 -18.55 8.36
N GLU A 29 0.08 -19.66 8.48
CA GLU A 29 0.98 -19.91 9.59
C GLU A 29 2.34 -19.26 9.32
N VAL A 30 2.85 -18.50 10.30
CA VAL A 30 4.15 -17.83 10.19
C VAL A 30 5.31 -18.83 10.27
N LEU A 31 5.21 -19.75 11.22
CA LEU A 31 6.14 -20.86 11.43
C LEU A 31 5.35 -22.06 11.94
N LYS A 32 5.87 -23.25 11.68
CA LYS A 32 5.33 -24.47 12.26
C LYS A 32 5.44 -24.45 13.78
N LYS A 33 4.40 -24.92 14.46
CA LYS A 33 4.33 -24.99 15.93
C LYS A 33 5.47 -25.80 16.55
N GLU A 34 6.02 -26.78 15.83
CA GLU A 34 7.16 -27.60 16.27
C GLU A 34 8.44 -26.79 16.57
N TYR A 35 8.63 -25.63 15.92
CA TYR A 35 9.78 -24.75 16.15
C TYR A 35 9.50 -23.66 17.21
N ILE A 36 8.23 -23.40 17.50
CA ILE A 36 7.75 -22.32 18.37
C ILE A 36 6.60 -22.84 19.25
N PRO A 37 6.87 -23.76 20.19
CA PRO A 37 5.83 -24.41 20.99
C PRO A 37 5.04 -23.43 21.86
N GLU A 38 5.64 -22.30 22.24
CA GLU A 38 5.00 -21.20 22.97
C GLU A 38 4.43 -20.11 22.05
N GLY A 39 4.49 -20.32 20.73
CA GLY A 39 4.11 -19.35 19.72
C GLY A 39 5.16 -18.26 19.46
N LEU A 40 4.74 -17.24 18.72
CA LEU A 40 5.58 -16.10 18.38
C LEU A 40 5.20 -14.90 19.23
N LYS A 41 6.20 -14.29 19.88
CA LYS A 41 6.01 -12.96 20.47
C LYS A 41 5.65 -11.98 19.34
N PRO A 42 4.60 -11.16 19.50
CA PRO A 42 4.17 -10.25 18.45
C PRO A 42 5.25 -9.19 18.19
N HIS A 43 6.03 -9.38 17.13
CA HIS A 43 6.99 -8.41 16.63
C HIS A 43 6.46 -7.79 15.34
N THR A 44 5.79 -6.64 15.48
CA THR A 44 4.96 -6.03 14.42
C THR A 44 5.72 -5.85 13.11
N ARG A 45 7.00 -5.45 13.12
CA ARG A 45 7.75 -5.20 11.88
C ARG A 45 8.01 -6.47 11.06
N SER A 46 8.41 -7.56 11.73
CA SER A 46 8.70 -8.83 11.04
C SER A 46 7.41 -9.47 10.53
N ILE A 47 6.32 -9.36 11.31
CA ILE A 47 4.99 -9.82 10.92
C ILE A 47 4.47 -9.06 9.70
N CYS A 48 4.59 -7.73 9.69
CA CYS A 48 4.19 -6.90 8.54
C CYS A 48 4.96 -7.29 7.28
N TRP A 49 6.29 -7.44 7.37
CA TRP A 49 7.12 -7.85 6.23
C TRP A 49 6.73 -9.23 5.70
N LEU A 50 6.55 -10.23 6.57
CA LEU A 50 6.12 -11.57 6.16
C LEU A 50 4.72 -11.56 5.51
N ALA A 51 3.78 -10.81 6.09
CA ALA A 51 2.45 -10.66 5.52
C ALA A 51 2.50 -10.04 4.13
N GLU A 52 3.33 -9.01 3.92
CA GLU A 52 3.56 -8.42 2.60
C GLU A 52 4.09 -9.44 1.59
N GLN A 53 5.06 -10.27 1.98
CA GLN A 53 5.57 -11.34 1.13
C GLN A 53 4.48 -12.34 0.75
N VAL A 54 3.65 -12.76 1.70
CA VAL A 54 2.51 -13.65 1.44
C VAL A 54 1.51 -13.00 0.49
N ILE A 55 1.18 -11.73 0.69
CA ILE A 55 0.27 -10.97 -0.18
C ILE A 55 0.83 -10.95 -1.61
N LEU A 56 2.03 -10.42 -1.80
CA LEU A 56 2.59 -10.17 -3.12
C LEU A 56 2.84 -11.46 -3.90
N GLN A 57 3.37 -12.51 -3.26
CA GLN A 57 3.63 -13.78 -3.93
C GLN A 57 2.35 -14.48 -4.36
N ASN A 58 1.29 -14.42 -3.54
CA ASN A 58 0.00 -15.01 -3.91
C ASN A 58 -0.73 -14.19 -4.96
N VAL A 59 -0.70 -12.85 -4.90
CA VAL A 59 -1.23 -12.00 -5.97
C VAL A 59 -0.51 -12.30 -7.30
N LYS A 60 0.81 -12.48 -7.28
CA LYS A 60 1.59 -12.89 -8.46
C LYS A 60 1.16 -14.27 -8.97
N LYS A 61 1.08 -15.26 -8.07
CA LYS A 61 0.68 -16.64 -8.38
C LYS A 61 -0.71 -16.73 -9.01
N PHE A 62 -1.64 -15.91 -8.52
CA PHE A 62 -3.04 -15.89 -8.98
C PHE A 62 -3.31 -14.72 -9.94
N SER A 63 -2.28 -14.14 -10.56
CA SER A 63 -2.42 -12.95 -11.41
C SER A 63 -3.46 -13.10 -12.51
N SER A 64 -3.43 -14.23 -13.25
CA SER A 64 -4.44 -14.53 -14.28
C SER A 64 -5.87 -14.57 -13.71
N ASP A 65 -6.08 -15.24 -12.59
CA ASP A 65 -7.39 -15.35 -11.93
C ASP A 65 -7.89 -14.00 -11.39
N LEU A 66 -6.96 -13.13 -10.99
CA LEU A 66 -7.23 -11.79 -10.49
C LEU A 66 -7.37 -10.75 -11.62
N GLY A 67 -7.23 -11.15 -12.89
CA GLY A 67 -7.30 -10.24 -14.03
C GLY A 67 -6.11 -9.27 -14.13
N ILE A 68 -4.94 -9.69 -13.66
CA ILE A 68 -3.69 -8.93 -13.62
C ILE A 68 -2.73 -9.43 -14.69
N SER A 69 -2.00 -8.52 -15.33
CA SER A 69 -0.85 -8.80 -16.21
C SER A 69 0.35 -7.94 -15.85
N ASP A 70 1.52 -8.25 -16.42
CA ASP A 70 2.75 -7.47 -16.30
C ASP A 70 3.17 -7.22 -14.82
N PHE A 71 3.04 -8.24 -13.98
CA PHE A 71 3.41 -8.16 -12.56
C PHE A 71 4.94 -8.08 -12.39
N GLU A 72 5.41 -6.97 -11.82
CA GLU A 72 6.83 -6.69 -11.62
C GLU A 72 7.10 -6.15 -10.20
N TYR A 73 8.20 -6.61 -9.60
CA TYR A 73 8.75 -6.06 -8.36
C TYR A 73 9.67 -4.86 -8.68
N PRO A 74 9.87 -3.92 -7.74
CA PRO A 74 10.89 -2.90 -7.92
C PRO A 74 12.29 -3.52 -7.93
N GLU A 75 13.22 -2.90 -8.66
CA GLU A 75 14.63 -3.29 -8.65
C GLU A 75 15.34 -2.91 -7.34
N SER A 76 14.76 -2.00 -6.56
CA SER A 76 15.34 -1.45 -5.34
C SER A 76 14.32 -1.38 -4.20
N ASP A 77 14.76 -1.80 -3.01
CA ASP A 77 14.00 -1.67 -1.76
C ASP A 77 13.78 -0.22 -1.31
N LEU A 78 14.39 0.77 -1.99
CA LEU A 78 14.17 2.20 -1.74
C LEU A 78 12.96 2.77 -2.52
N SER A 79 12.34 1.94 -3.35
CA SER A 79 11.15 2.28 -4.12
C SER A 79 9.98 2.70 -3.21
N PRO A 80 9.15 3.69 -3.59
CA PRO A 80 7.95 4.04 -2.83
C PRO A 80 6.77 3.08 -3.11
N TRP A 81 6.97 2.01 -3.87
CA TRP A 81 6.00 0.99 -4.26
C TRP A 81 6.66 -0.40 -4.22
N ASP A 82 5.86 -1.44 -3.96
CA ASP A 82 6.32 -2.82 -3.73
C ASP A 82 6.00 -3.75 -4.91
N VAL A 83 5.01 -3.38 -5.72
CA VAL A 83 4.70 -4.04 -6.99
C VAL A 83 4.11 -3.04 -7.99
N LYS A 84 4.31 -3.30 -9.29
CA LYS A 84 3.48 -2.72 -10.36
C LYS A 84 2.86 -3.80 -11.22
N PHE A 85 1.70 -3.51 -11.79
CA PHE A 85 1.02 -4.39 -12.75
C PHE A 85 -0.04 -3.64 -13.56
N LYS A 86 -0.62 -4.31 -14.56
CA LYS A 86 -1.80 -3.84 -15.30
C LYS A 86 -3.03 -4.66 -14.93
N VAL A 87 -4.21 -4.04 -15.04
CA VAL A 87 -5.50 -4.71 -14.87
C VAL A 87 -6.11 -4.93 -16.26
N ASN A 88 -6.28 -6.19 -16.67
CA ASN A 88 -6.55 -6.60 -18.05
C ASN A 88 -7.79 -5.95 -18.68
N ASN A 89 -8.83 -5.72 -17.87
CA ASN A 89 -10.10 -5.14 -18.30
C ASN A 89 -10.32 -3.71 -17.78
N SER A 90 -9.27 -3.07 -17.26
CA SER A 90 -9.37 -1.70 -16.79
C SER A 90 -9.53 -0.73 -17.95
N ILE A 91 -10.14 0.41 -17.65
CA ILE A 91 -10.15 1.53 -18.59
C ILE A 91 -8.74 2.07 -18.83
N SER A 92 -7.84 1.88 -17.86
CA SER A 92 -6.45 2.28 -17.96
C SER A 92 -5.57 1.13 -18.43
N LYS A 93 -4.80 1.34 -19.49
CA LYS A 93 -3.74 0.42 -19.94
C LYS A 93 -2.38 0.72 -19.29
N LYS A 94 -2.34 1.68 -18.36
CA LYS A 94 -1.13 2.12 -17.67
C LYS A 94 -0.72 1.13 -16.60
N ASP A 95 0.57 1.12 -16.29
CA ASP A 95 1.08 0.46 -15.08
C ASP A 95 0.48 1.14 -13.84
N ILE A 96 -0.02 0.31 -12.92
CA ILE A 96 -0.51 0.71 -11.61
C ILE A 96 0.53 0.28 -10.59
N PHE A 97 1.06 1.24 -9.86
CA PHE A 97 2.07 1.05 -8.82
C PHE A 97 1.37 0.94 -7.46
N ILE A 98 1.70 -0.10 -6.70
CA ILE A 98 1.05 -0.41 -5.43
C ILE A 98 2.10 -0.45 -4.32
N ASN A 99 1.79 0.26 -3.23
CA ASN A 99 2.49 0.16 -1.96
C ASN A 99 1.59 -0.60 -0.95
N ILE A 100 2.00 -1.79 -0.55
CA ILE A 100 1.29 -2.60 0.43
C ILE A 100 1.54 -2.06 1.83
N LYS A 101 0.46 -1.92 2.58
CA LYS A 101 0.49 -1.59 4.00
C LYS A 101 -0.24 -2.66 4.76
N VAL A 102 0.36 -3.05 5.89
CA VAL A 102 -0.21 -4.04 6.77
C VAL A 102 -0.44 -3.39 8.13
N SER A 103 -1.64 -3.58 8.70
CA SER A 103 -2.01 -3.00 9.99
C SER A 103 -2.64 -4.04 10.90
N ASP A 104 -2.34 -4.00 12.19
CA ASP A 104 -2.96 -4.87 13.19
C ASP A 104 -4.33 -4.34 13.59
N SER A 105 -5.39 -5.10 13.30
CA SER A 105 -6.79 -4.73 13.57
C SER A 105 -7.12 -4.67 15.06
N SER A 106 -6.28 -5.23 15.92
CA SER A 106 -6.45 -5.17 17.38
C SER A 106 -5.89 -3.89 18.00
N LYS A 107 -5.09 -3.11 17.25
CA LYS A 107 -4.44 -1.90 17.76
C LYS A 107 -5.31 -0.66 17.57
N PRO A 108 -5.18 0.35 18.45
CA PRO A 108 -5.84 1.63 18.26
C PRO A 108 -5.46 2.29 16.94
N ILE A 109 -6.43 2.99 16.35
CA ILE A 109 -6.22 3.79 15.14
C ILE A 109 -5.19 4.89 15.44
N ARG A 110 -4.19 5.02 14.57
CA ARG A 110 -3.12 6.02 14.66
C ARG A 110 -2.66 6.44 13.28
N LYS A 111 -1.92 7.55 13.19
CA LYS A 111 -1.18 7.90 11.98
C LYS A 111 -0.07 6.89 11.75
N ASN A 112 0.06 6.40 10.53
CA ASN A 112 1.08 5.44 10.13
C ASN A 112 1.95 6.03 9.03
N ASP A 113 3.18 5.53 8.93
CA ASP A 113 4.06 5.82 7.81
C ASP A 113 3.48 5.22 6.52
N ILE A 114 3.35 6.05 5.48
CA ILE A 114 2.87 5.63 4.17
C ILE A 114 4.03 5.49 3.20
N ALA A 115 4.84 6.53 3.01
CA ALA A 115 6.02 6.48 2.16
C ALA A 115 7.05 7.53 2.57
N SER A 116 8.33 7.26 2.27
CA SER A 116 9.37 8.30 2.32
C SER A 116 9.01 9.44 1.37
N VAL A 117 9.02 10.67 1.86
CA VAL A 117 8.72 11.86 1.05
C VAL A 117 9.72 11.98 -0.09
N LYS A 118 11.00 11.76 0.19
CA LYS A 118 12.07 11.87 -0.81
C LYS A 118 11.92 10.85 -1.93
N SER A 119 11.68 9.57 -1.59
CA SER A 119 11.45 8.52 -2.57
C SER A 119 10.21 8.82 -3.43
N LEU A 120 9.12 9.27 -2.81
CA LEU A 120 7.88 9.60 -3.51
C LEU A 120 8.08 10.79 -4.47
N LEU A 121 8.74 11.87 -4.03
CA LEU A 121 9.03 13.03 -4.88
C LEU A 121 9.94 12.66 -6.07
N ASN A 122 10.95 11.81 -5.83
CA ASN A 122 11.83 11.34 -6.90
C ASN A 122 11.05 10.49 -7.92
N PHE A 123 10.18 9.60 -7.45
CA PHE A 123 9.33 8.78 -8.31
C PHE A 123 8.44 9.63 -9.22
N TYR A 124 7.74 10.64 -8.68
CA TYR A 124 6.92 11.55 -9.48
C TYR A 124 7.72 12.42 -10.45
N ARG A 125 9.00 12.66 -10.18
CA ARG A 125 9.89 13.39 -11.11
C ARG A 125 10.28 12.53 -12.31
N GLN A 126 10.46 11.23 -12.09
CA GLN A 126 10.92 10.27 -13.10
C GLN A 126 9.78 9.69 -13.92
N ASN A 127 8.53 9.78 -13.44
CA ASN A 127 7.36 9.18 -14.07
C ASN A 127 6.32 10.26 -14.37
N ASN A 128 5.83 10.28 -15.62
CA ASN A 128 4.84 11.26 -16.05
C ASN A 128 3.41 10.83 -15.63
N ASP A 129 2.86 11.51 -14.62
CA ASP A 129 1.50 11.28 -14.09
C ASP A 129 1.22 9.80 -13.72
N PRO A 130 2.05 9.19 -12.83
CA PRO A 130 1.94 7.79 -12.48
C PRO A 130 0.69 7.48 -11.64
N LEU A 131 0.17 6.27 -11.83
CA LEU A 131 -0.91 5.72 -11.03
C LEU A 131 -0.32 4.97 -9.82
N ILE A 132 0.00 5.71 -8.76
CA ILE A 132 0.50 5.11 -7.51
C ILE A 132 -0.55 5.12 -6.41
N TYR A 133 -0.76 3.95 -5.81
CA TYR A 133 -1.72 3.70 -4.74
C TYR A 133 -1.02 3.08 -3.55
N PHE A 134 -1.58 3.25 -2.36
CA PHE A 134 -1.32 2.32 -1.27
C PHE A 134 -2.56 1.48 -0.98
N VAL A 135 -2.32 0.23 -0.63
CA VAL A 135 -3.34 -0.77 -0.32
C VAL A 135 -3.09 -1.27 1.08
N VAL A 136 -4.06 -1.09 1.97
CA VAL A 136 -3.97 -1.48 3.37
C VAL A 136 -4.76 -2.75 3.59
N LEU A 137 -4.07 -3.80 4.03
CA LEU A 137 -4.66 -5.03 4.51
C LEU A 137 -4.53 -5.09 6.03
N LYS A 138 -5.66 -5.28 6.72
CA LYS A 138 -5.66 -5.49 8.16
C LYS A 138 -5.38 -6.95 8.46
N LEU A 139 -4.69 -7.19 9.57
CA LEU A 139 -4.46 -8.51 10.10
C LEU A 139 -4.87 -8.64 11.56
N LYS A 140 -5.23 -9.86 11.94
CA LYS A 140 -5.31 -10.30 13.33
C LYS A 140 -4.25 -11.36 13.54
N PHE A 141 -3.38 -11.14 14.53
CA PHE A 141 -2.38 -12.11 14.93
C PHE A 141 -2.92 -12.98 16.07
N ASP A 142 -2.91 -14.29 15.88
CA ASP A 142 -3.31 -15.28 16.87
C ASP A 142 -2.21 -16.33 17.02
N ASN A 143 -1.36 -16.12 18.03
CA ASN A 143 -0.22 -16.96 18.39
C ASN A 143 0.87 -17.13 17.31
N ASN A 144 0.65 -17.98 16.30
CA ASN A 144 1.52 -18.18 15.14
C ASN A 144 0.77 -18.08 13.80
N LEU A 145 -0.52 -17.75 13.86
CA LEU A 145 -1.40 -17.55 12.72
C LEU A 145 -1.60 -16.05 12.46
N ILE A 146 -1.62 -15.70 11.19
CA ILE A 146 -2.02 -14.37 10.73
C ILE A 146 -3.29 -14.54 9.91
N HIS A 147 -4.36 -13.90 10.34
CA HIS A 147 -5.63 -13.82 9.61
C HIS A 147 -5.73 -12.47 8.92
N PHE A 148 -6.08 -12.45 7.63
CA PHE A 148 -6.43 -11.22 6.94
C PHE A 148 -7.87 -10.83 7.25
N VAL A 149 -8.10 -9.52 7.38
CA VAL A 149 -9.37 -8.95 7.85
C VAL A 149 -9.88 -7.94 6.83
N GLU A 150 -11.15 -8.11 6.40
CA GLU A 150 -11.86 -7.16 5.58
C GLU A 150 -12.37 -5.95 6.40
N PRO A 151 -12.59 -4.77 5.78
CA PRO A 151 -12.38 -4.45 4.37
C PRO A 151 -10.92 -4.09 4.04
N VAL A 152 -10.54 -4.24 2.77
CA VAL A 152 -9.31 -3.66 2.22
C VAL A 152 -9.50 -2.15 2.04
N THR A 153 -8.47 -1.36 2.33
CA THR A 153 -8.48 0.08 2.05
C THR A 153 -7.55 0.39 0.88
N VAL A 154 -8.06 0.98 -0.19
CA VAL A 154 -7.25 1.43 -1.34
C VAL A 154 -7.27 2.95 -1.42
N ARG A 155 -6.11 3.58 -1.63
CA ARG A 155 -6.00 5.04 -1.75
C ARG A 155 -5.02 5.44 -2.83
N TYR A 156 -5.48 6.28 -3.74
CA TYR A 156 -4.63 7.00 -4.68
C TYR A 156 -3.86 8.09 -3.92
N TYR A 157 -2.53 8.15 -4.05
CA TYR A 157 -1.70 9.05 -3.25
C TYR A 157 -2.13 10.52 -3.33
N PRO A 158 -2.36 11.10 -4.53
CA PRO A 158 -2.81 12.48 -4.64
C PRO A 158 -4.09 12.79 -3.88
N TRP A 159 -5.00 11.82 -3.76
CA TRP A 159 -6.31 12.01 -3.15
C TRP A 159 -6.34 11.80 -1.63
N VAL A 160 -5.20 11.54 -0.99
CA VAL A 160 -5.12 11.47 0.48
C VAL A 160 -5.37 12.85 1.07
N LYS A 161 -6.51 13.05 1.74
CA LYS A 161 -6.91 14.36 2.27
C LYS A 161 -5.95 14.89 3.32
N ASP A 162 -5.90 14.23 4.49
CA ASP A 162 -5.16 14.70 5.65
C ASP A 162 -3.89 13.90 5.87
N PHE A 163 -2.73 14.49 5.55
CA PHE A 163 -1.44 13.90 5.86
C PHE A 163 -0.47 14.93 6.46
N VAL A 164 0.53 14.43 7.18
CA VAL A 164 1.65 15.23 7.72
C VAL A 164 2.96 14.67 7.21
N VAL A 165 4.02 15.49 7.25
CA VAL A 165 5.39 15.01 7.10
C VAL A 165 5.98 14.88 8.49
N ASN A 166 6.49 13.70 8.84
CA ASN A 166 7.15 13.48 10.10
C ASN A 166 8.62 13.94 9.99
N PRO A 167 9.07 14.94 10.77
CA PRO A 167 10.44 15.46 10.65
C PRO A 167 11.51 14.47 11.10
N ARG A 168 11.16 13.40 11.84
CA ARG A 168 12.14 12.45 12.37
C ARG A 168 12.56 11.39 11.36
N ASN A 169 11.60 10.84 10.63
CA ASN A 169 11.84 9.79 9.64
C ASN A 169 11.63 10.27 8.21
N GLU A 170 11.17 11.52 8.01
CA GLU A 170 10.92 12.11 6.69
C GLU A 170 9.84 11.39 5.88
N HIS A 171 8.91 10.70 6.55
CA HIS A 171 7.80 10.00 5.90
C HIS A 171 6.54 10.85 5.85
N LEU A 172 5.76 10.64 4.79
CA LEU A 172 4.35 11.01 4.74
C LEU A 172 3.61 10.10 5.71
N GLN A 173 2.87 10.69 6.64
CA GLN A 173 2.03 9.99 7.60
C GLN A 173 0.57 10.41 7.50
N SER A 174 -0.33 9.42 7.52
CA SER A 174 -1.78 9.64 7.60
C SER A 174 -2.46 8.49 8.33
N PHE A 175 -3.74 8.66 8.64
CA PHE A 175 -4.61 7.55 8.96
C PHE A 175 -4.89 6.76 7.68
N TYR A 176 -4.93 5.44 7.77
CA TYR A 176 -5.22 4.61 6.60
C TYR A 176 -6.65 4.82 6.11
N GLU A 177 -7.61 4.84 7.03
CA GLU A 177 -9.04 5.05 6.77
C GLU A 177 -9.41 6.54 6.76
N ILE A 178 -8.63 7.34 6.03
CA ILE A 178 -8.89 8.77 5.88
C ILE A 178 -9.84 9.01 4.69
N ASP A 179 -10.61 10.09 4.79
CA ASP A 179 -11.36 10.67 3.68
C ASP A 179 -10.44 10.96 2.48
N ILE A 180 -11.04 10.97 1.31
CA ILE A 180 -10.37 11.41 0.08
C ILE A 180 -10.70 12.87 -0.23
N GLU A 181 -9.78 13.56 -0.89
CA GLU A 181 -9.99 14.88 -1.48
C GLU A 181 -9.42 14.86 -2.90
N LYS A 182 -10.30 14.99 -3.89
CA LYS A 182 -9.91 14.93 -5.30
C LYS A 182 -9.02 16.12 -5.63
N ARG A 183 -7.84 15.82 -6.17
CA ARG A 183 -6.88 16.82 -6.64
C ARG A 183 -5.96 16.21 -7.69
N THR A 184 -5.35 17.08 -8.48
CA THR A 184 -4.34 16.71 -9.46
C THR A 184 -3.04 16.29 -8.78
N THR A 185 -2.23 15.52 -9.50
CA THR A 185 -0.85 15.19 -9.09
C THR A 185 -0.03 16.45 -8.78
N ALA A 186 -0.19 17.52 -9.57
CA ALA A 186 0.55 18.77 -9.38
C ALA A 186 0.18 19.47 -8.05
N GLU A 187 -1.11 19.51 -7.71
CA GLU A 187 -1.58 20.09 -6.45
C GLU A 187 -1.10 19.27 -5.25
N PHE A 188 -1.21 17.95 -5.32
CA PHE A 188 -0.67 17.06 -4.28
C PHE A 188 0.82 17.29 -4.04
N LEU A 189 1.62 17.36 -5.11
CA LEU A 189 3.06 17.59 -4.99
C LEU A 189 3.39 18.97 -4.43
N LYS A 190 2.59 20.00 -4.75
CA LYS A 190 2.74 21.33 -4.15
C LYS A 190 2.51 21.28 -2.65
N ILE A 191 1.45 20.61 -2.20
CA ILE A 191 1.12 20.45 -0.77
C ILE A 191 2.22 19.64 -0.07
N LEU A 192 2.63 18.51 -0.64
CA LEU A 192 3.67 17.64 -0.07
C LEU A 192 4.99 18.39 0.13
N LYS A 193 5.42 19.15 -0.88
CA LYS A 193 6.65 19.97 -0.81
C LYS A 193 6.54 21.09 0.23
N SER A 194 5.38 21.75 0.34
CA SER A 194 5.17 22.76 1.39
C SER A 194 5.33 22.15 2.78
N LYS A 195 4.62 21.06 3.06
CA LYS A 195 4.67 20.37 4.35
C LYS A 195 6.07 19.83 4.67
N ALA A 196 6.81 19.36 3.66
CA ALA A 196 8.19 18.92 3.83
C ALA A 196 9.12 20.07 4.23
N LYS A 197 9.02 21.22 3.56
CA LYS A 197 9.82 22.43 3.87
C LYS A 197 9.50 22.99 5.25
N GLU A 198 8.23 23.04 5.64
CA GLU A 198 7.78 23.44 6.97
C GLU A 198 8.36 22.56 8.10
N LYS A 199 8.75 21.33 7.76
CA LYS A 199 9.36 20.36 8.68
C LYS A 199 10.89 20.31 8.56
N GLY A 200 11.49 21.20 7.77
CA GLY A 200 12.94 21.33 7.64
C GLY A 200 13.61 20.34 6.69
N LEU A 201 12.84 19.57 5.91
CA LEU A 201 13.42 18.63 4.94
C LEU A 201 14.09 19.40 3.79
N LYS A 202 15.30 18.97 3.43
CA LYS A 202 16.05 19.49 2.28
C LYS A 202 15.65 18.71 1.03
N ILE A 203 14.65 19.22 0.30
CA ILE A 203 14.04 18.63 -0.89
C ILE A 203 14.16 19.49 -2.14
#